data_AF-A0A6J1JDM3-F1
#
_entry.id   AF-A0A6J1JDM3-F1
#
_cell.length_a   1.000
_cell.length_b   1.000
_cell.length_c   1.000
_cell.angle_alpha   90.00
_cell.angle_beta   90.00
_cell.angle_gamma   90.00
#
_symmetry.space_group_name_H-M   'P 1'
#
loop_
_entity.id
_entity.type
_entity.pdbx_description
1 polymer ?
#
loop_
_entity_poly.entity_id
_entity_poly.type
_entity_poly.pdbx_seq_one_letter_code
_entity_poly.pdbx_strand_id
1 'polypeptide(L)'
;MAEASQILLPESFQGGRGDFTDQIWLIWELIKAPLIVPVLRLMVYISLTMSLMLFFERLYMGIVIILVKLFWKKPEKRYNYEPIQDDLELGSSNFPHVLIQIPMFNEREVYKISIGAACGLSWPADRLVIQVLDDSTDPVIKQMVEQECLRWASKGINITYQIRETRGGYKAGALKEGLKRSYVKHCEYVAIFDADFRPEPDYLRRAIPFLVHNSDIALVQARWRFVNADECLLTRMQEMSLDYHFTVEQEVGSATHAFFGFNGTAGVWRIAAINEAGGWKDRTTVEDMDLAVRASLRGWKFVYLGDLQVKSELPSTFKAFRFQQHRWSCGPANLFRKMVMEIVRNKKVKFWKKVYVIYSFFFVRKIIAHMVTFFFYCVVLPLTILVPEVYVPIWGAVYIPSIITILNSVGTPRSIHLLFYWILFENVMSLHRTKATLIGLFEAGRANEWVVTEKLGDALKNKAAADAAKLKANAKVPKIRLRCKLGDRINTLELGFAAFLFLCGCYDFVHGKNCYFVYLFLQTFSFLITGIGYVGTIIPSS
;
A
#
# COMPACT_ATOMS: atom_id res chain seq x y z
N MET A 1 3.56 -31.32 -59.40
CA MET A 1 4.25 -30.27 -60.17
C MET A 1 4.26 -29.03 -59.32
N ALA A 2 5.45 -28.58 -58.94
CA ALA A 2 5.67 -27.47 -58.02
C ALA A 2 5.55 -26.13 -58.77
N GLU A 3 4.72 -25.21 -58.28
CA GLU A 3 4.75 -23.81 -58.68
C GLU A 3 5.64 -23.04 -57.71
N ALA A 4 6.81 -22.65 -58.20
CA ALA A 4 7.77 -21.83 -57.50
C ALA A 4 7.32 -20.36 -57.56
N SER A 5 7.08 -19.76 -56.40
CA SER A 5 6.87 -18.33 -56.23
C SER A 5 8.18 -17.57 -56.51
N GLN A 6 8.23 -16.83 -57.62
CA GLN A 6 9.30 -15.88 -57.90
C GLN A 6 9.25 -14.72 -56.90
N ILE A 7 10.23 -14.68 -56.01
CA ILE A 7 10.56 -13.48 -55.21
C ILE A 7 11.34 -12.56 -56.14
N LEU A 8 10.70 -11.51 -56.64
CA LEU A 8 11.35 -10.44 -57.39
C LEU A 8 12.13 -9.57 -56.40
N LEU A 9 13.46 -9.71 -56.37
CA LEU A 9 14.38 -8.74 -55.80
C LEU A 9 14.59 -7.61 -56.81
N PRO A 10 14.46 -6.32 -56.45
CA PRO A 10 14.85 -5.23 -57.33
C PRO A 10 16.38 -5.08 -57.34
N GLU A 11 16.98 -5.06 -58.53
CA GLU A 11 18.38 -4.72 -58.75
C GLU A 11 18.63 -3.20 -58.75
N SER A 12 19.85 -2.87 -58.33
CA SER A 12 20.63 -1.64 -58.55
C SER A 12 20.48 -0.47 -57.55
N PHE A 13 21.53 -0.40 -56.73
CA PHE A 13 22.01 0.73 -55.92
C PHE A 13 22.43 1.91 -56.81
N GLN A 14 21.90 3.10 -56.51
CA GLN A 14 22.57 4.37 -56.79
C GLN A 14 22.37 5.33 -55.60
N GLY A 15 23.49 5.75 -55.02
CA GLY A 15 23.55 6.37 -53.71
C GLY A 15 23.06 7.82 -53.68
N GLY A 16 22.33 8.12 -52.62
CA GLY A 16 21.95 9.45 -52.18
C GLY A 16 21.50 9.34 -50.74
N ARG A 17 21.63 10.39 -49.94
CA ARG A 17 21.37 10.40 -48.48
C ARG A 17 19.96 9.91 -48.03
N GLY A 18 19.04 9.66 -48.97
CA GLY A 18 17.75 9.00 -48.75
C GLY A 18 17.80 7.47 -48.69
N ASP A 19 18.86 6.83 -49.20
CA ASP A 19 18.98 5.37 -49.31
C ASP A 19 19.00 4.67 -47.93
N PHE A 20 19.64 5.28 -46.94
CA PHE A 20 19.66 4.73 -45.57
C PHE A 20 18.31 4.84 -44.86
N THR A 21 17.59 5.97 -45.03
CA THR A 21 16.25 6.15 -44.46
C THR A 21 15.22 5.27 -45.14
N ASP A 22 15.34 5.08 -46.45
CA ASP A 22 14.46 4.23 -47.23
C ASP A 22 14.72 2.74 -46.94
N GLN A 23 15.98 2.34 -46.76
CA GLN A 23 16.34 0.99 -46.29
C GLN A 23 15.82 0.71 -44.86
N ILE A 24 15.95 1.68 -43.93
CA ILE A 24 15.36 1.55 -42.59
C ILE A 24 13.84 1.46 -42.67
N TRP A 25 13.20 2.26 -43.52
CA TRP A 25 11.75 2.23 -43.69
C TRP A 25 11.28 0.91 -44.29
N LEU A 26 12.03 0.34 -45.23
CA LEU A 26 11.71 -0.94 -45.86
C LEU A 26 11.92 -2.12 -44.88
N ILE A 27 13.00 -2.10 -44.08
CA ILE A 27 13.21 -3.05 -42.98
C ILE A 27 12.11 -2.90 -41.91
N TRP A 28 11.72 -1.67 -41.59
CA TRP A 28 10.63 -1.38 -40.66
C TRP A 28 9.33 -1.99 -41.16
N GLU A 29 8.92 -1.76 -42.41
CA GLU A 29 7.70 -2.34 -42.97
C GLU A 29 7.77 -3.89 -43.07
N LEU A 30 8.96 -4.44 -43.39
CA LEU A 30 9.19 -5.89 -43.42
C LEU A 30 9.06 -6.57 -42.04
N ILE A 31 9.42 -5.89 -40.96
CA ILE A 31 9.31 -6.39 -39.58
C ILE A 31 7.96 -6.04 -38.95
N LYS A 32 7.41 -4.88 -39.28
CA LYS A 32 6.21 -4.30 -38.65
C LYS A 32 4.99 -5.18 -38.86
N ALA A 33 4.68 -5.52 -40.11
CA ALA A 33 3.51 -6.32 -40.47
C ALA A 33 3.52 -7.75 -39.89
N PRO A 34 4.60 -8.54 -40.03
CA PRO A 34 4.60 -9.93 -39.57
C PRO A 34 4.92 -10.11 -38.07
N LEU A 35 5.58 -9.14 -37.42
CA LEU A 35 6.02 -9.30 -36.03
C LEU A 35 5.41 -8.25 -35.07
N ILE A 36 5.58 -6.96 -35.35
CA ILE A 36 5.20 -5.89 -34.41
C ILE A 36 3.68 -5.83 -34.24
N VAL A 37 2.93 -5.82 -35.36
CA VAL A 37 1.46 -5.76 -35.35
C VAL A 37 0.82 -6.93 -34.58
N PRO A 38 1.14 -8.21 -34.84
CA PRO A 38 0.53 -9.32 -34.10
C PRO A 38 0.93 -9.35 -32.62
N VAL A 39 2.19 -9.04 -32.29
CA VAL A 39 2.64 -8.95 -30.89
C VAL A 39 1.90 -7.84 -30.17
N LEU A 40 1.78 -6.65 -30.76
CA LEU A 40 1.09 -5.53 -30.15
C LEU A 40 -0.42 -5.79 -30.02
N ARG A 41 -1.06 -6.44 -31.00
CA ARG A 41 -2.45 -6.90 -30.89
C ARG A 41 -2.64 -7.87 -29.72
N LEU A 42 -1.72 -8.83 -29.56
CA LEU A 42 -1.76 -9.74 -28.43
C LEU A 42 -1.63 -8.98 -27.09
N MET A 43 -0.70 -8.02 -27.00
CA MET A 43 -0.54 -7.19 -25.80
C MET A 43 -1.80 -6.38 -25.50
N VAL A 44 -2.47 -5.82 -26.52
CA VAL A 44 -3.77 -5.15 -26.35
C VAL A 44 -4.81 -6.13 -25.79
N TYR A 45 -4.95 -7.33 -26.35
CA TYR A 45 -5.92 -8.30 -25.84
C TYR A 45 -5.65 -8.74 -24.39
N ILE A 46 -4.37 -8.94 -24.04
CA ILE A 46 -3.96 -9.24 -22.66
C ILE A 46 -4.32 -8.07 -21.74
N SER A 47 -3.98 -6.83 -22.12
CA SER A 47 -4.31 -5.62 -21.37
C SER A 47 -5.82 -5.43 -21.20
N LEU A 48 -6.63 -5.63 -22.24
CA LEU A 48 -8.10 -5.52 -22.17
C LEU A 48 -8.69 -6.59 -21.25
N THR A 49 -8.19 -7.82 -21.32
CA THR A 49 -8.62 -8.91 -20.42
C THR A 49 -8.32 -8.56 -18.97
N MET A 50 -7.10 -8.08 -18.69
CA MET A 50 -6.71 -7.62 -17.36
C MET A 50 -7.57 -6.43 -16.87
N SER A 51 -7.89 -5.49 -17.76
CA SER A 51 -8.77 -4.36 -17.46
C SER A 51 -10.18 -4.81 -17.11
N LEU A 52 -10.74 -5.79 -17.84
CA LEU A 52 -12.02 -6.39 -17.53
C LEU A 52 -12.01 -7.13 -16.19
N MET A 53 -10.97 -7.92 -15.90
CA MET A 53 -10.82 -8.59 -14.60
C MET A 53 -10.84 -7.59 -13.44
N LEU A 54 -10.06 -6.49 -13.57
CA LEU A 54 -10.04 -5.43 -12.57
C LEU A 54 -11.39 -4.71 -12.47
N PHE A 55 -12.03 -4.42 -13.60
CA PHE A 55 -13.34 -3.79 -13.66
C PHE A 55 -14.41 -4.61 -12.93
N PHE A 56 -14.51 -5.90 -13.21
CA PHE A 56 -15.48 -6.79 -12.56
C PHE A 56 -15.24 -6.91 -11.06
N GLU A 57 -13.97 -6.96 -10.61
CA GLU A 57 -13.66 -6.96 -9.18
C GLU A 57 -14.09 -5.64 -8.50
N ARG A 58 -13.84 -4.48 -9.13
CA ARG A 58 -14.25 -3.16 -8.61
C ARG A 58 -15.78 -3.02 -8.59
N LEU A 59 -16.45 -3.48 -9.65
CA LEU A 59 -17.90 -3.48 -9.74
C LEU A 59 -18.52 -4.39 -8.67
N TYR A 60 -18.01 -5.60 -8.51
CA TYR A 60 -18.43 -6.52 -7.44
C TYR A 60 -18.30 -5.87 -6.07
N MET A 61 -17.13 -5.31 -5.75
CA MET A 61 -16.91 -4.64 -4.47
C MET A 61 -17.85 -3.43 -4.27
N GLY A 62 -18.06 -2.64 -5.32
CA GLY A 62 -18.99 -1.50 -5.31
C GLY A 62 -20.43 -1.91 -5.05
N ILE A 63 -20.92 -2.96 -5.70
CA ILE A 63 -22.27 -3.50 -5.48
C ILE A 63 -22.38 -4.03 -4.05
N VAL A 64 -21.41 -4.84 -3.59
CA VAL A 64 -21.44 -5.43 -2.26
C VAL A 64 -21.43 -4.37 -1.18
N ILE A 65 -20.58 -3.33 -1.27
CA ILE A 65 -20.55 -2.29 -0.23
C ILE A 65 -21.87 -1.52 -0.18
N ILE A 66 -22.51 -1.25 -1.32
CA ILE A 66 -23.85 -0.64 -1.36
C ILE A 66 -24.87 -1.53 -0.65
N LEU A 67 -24.88 -2.84 -0.97
CA LEU A 67 -25.78 -3.80 -0.32
C LEU A 67 -25.53 -3.91 1.19
N VAL A 68 -24.27 -3.93 1.61
CA VAL A 68 -23.89 -3.92 3.04
C VAL A 68 -24.40 -2.65 3.71
N LYS A 69 -24.22 -1.47 3.11
CA LYS A 69 -24.69 -0.20 3.70
C LYS A 69 -26.21 -0.07 3.74
N LEU A 70 -26.93 -0.65 2.77
CA LEU A 70 -28.40 -0.58 2.71
C LEU A 70 -29.09 -1.64 3.58
N PHE A 71 -28.59 -2.87 3.58
CA PHE A 71 -29.32 -4.02 4.13
C PHE A 71 -28.64 -4.67 5.33
N TRP A 72 -27.33 -4.49 5.52
CA TRP A 72 -26.67 -5.14 6.65
C TRP A 72 -26.74 -4.32 7.92
N LYS A 73 -26.98 -5.06 9.02
CA LYS A 73 -26.85 -4.50 10.35
C LYS A 73 -25.37 -4.18 10.61
N LYS A 74 -25.14 -3.13 11.40
CA LYS A 74 -23.79 -2.76 11.86
C LYS A 74 -23.09 -3.96 12.53
N PRO A 75 -21.73 -4.01 12.55
CA PRO A 75 -20.99 -5.12 13.15
C PRO A 75 -21.48 -5.53 14.55
N GLU A 76 -21.85 -4.57 15.40
CA GLU A 76 -22.35 -4.78 16.77
C GLU A 76 -23.66 -5.58 16.83
N LYS A 77 -24.44 -5.57 15.74
CA LYS A 77 -25.70 -6.32 15.62
C LYS A 77 -25.54 -7.62 14.83
N ARG A 78 -24.41 -7.80 14.15
CA ARG A 78 -24.08 -8.99 13.35
C ARG A 78 -23.30 -10.02 14.17
N TYR A 79 -22.51 -9.55 15.11
CA TYR A 79 -21.77 -10.36 16.06
C TYR A 79 -22.31 -10.14 17.46
N ASN A 80 -22.01 -11.06 18.37
CA ASN A 80 -22.29 -10.85 19.77
C ASN A 80 -21.38 -9.71 20.25
N TYR A 81 -21.97 -8.58 20.58
CA TYR A 81 -21.26 -7.41 21.09
C TYR A 81 -21.99 -6.92 22.33
N GLU A 82 -21.35 -7.12 23.47
CA GLU A 82 -21.78 -6.56 24.74
C GLU A 82 -20.57 -5.86 25.36
N PRO A 83 -20.64 -4.53 25.59
CA PRO A 83 -19.56 -3.81 26.24
C PRO A 83 -19.21 -4.47 27.58
N ILE A 84 -17.91 -4.65 27.83
CA ILE A 84 -17.45 -5.14 29.13
C ILE A 84 -17.71 -4.03 30.14
N GLN A 85 -18.62 -4.29 31.07
CA GLN A 85 -18.96 -3.36 32.13
C GLN A 85 -18.00 -3.50 33.31
N ASP A 86 -17.77 -2.38 33.98
CA ASP A 86 -17.05 -2.38 35.25
C ASP A 86 -17.97 -3.02 36.30
N ASP A 87 -17.64 -4.26 36.67
CA ASP A 87 -18.42 -5.08 37.61
C ASP A 87 -17.88 -4.85 39.03
N LEU A 88 -18.76 -4.56 39.98
CA LEU A 88 -18.35 -4.27 41.37
C LEU A 88 -17.82 -5.50 42.12
N GLU A 89 -18.31 -6.69 41.79
CA GLU A 89 -17.94 -7.95 42.44
C GLU A 89 -16.66 -8.53 41.81
N LEU A 90 -16.58 -8.52 40.47
CA LEU A 90 -15.42 -9.04 39.74
C LEU A 90 -14.29 -8.01 39.62
N GLY A 91 -14.58 -6.70 39.69
CA GLY A 91 -13.61 -5.63 39.52
C GLY A 91 -12.84 -5.75 38.20
N SER A 92 -11.51 -5.66 38.27
CA SER A 92 -10.63 -5.81 37.10
C SER A 92 -10.65 -7.23 36.50
N SER A 93 -11.13 -8.25 37.24
CA SER A 93 -11.13 -9.63 36.75
C SER A 93 -12.14 -9.92 35.65
N ASN A 94 -13.11 -9.03 35.44
CA ASN A 94 -14.00 -9.08 34.29
C ASN A 94 -13.30 -8.73 32.97
N PHE A 95 -12.11 -8.11 33.02
CA PHE A 95 -11.36 -7.70 31.85
C PHE A 95 -10.29 -8.74 31.49
N PRO A 96 -10.22 -9.19 30.22
CA PRO A 96 -9.15 -10.09 29.80
C PRO A 96 -7.79 -9.38 29.81
N HIS A 97 -6.73 -10.17 29.95
CA HIS A 97 -5.37 -9.63 29.85
C HIS A 97 -5.02 -9.30 28.40
N VAL A 98 -4.59 -8.05 28.17
CA VAL A 98 -4.25 -7.53 26.85
C VAL A 98 -2.79 -7.09 26.82
N LEU A 99 -2.06 -7.60 25.84
CA LEU A 99 -0.71 -7.14 25.48
C LEU A 99 -0.80 -6.04 24.42
N ILE A 100 -0.04 -4.97 24.56
CA ILE A 100 0.17 -3.95 23.54
C ILE A 100 1.61 -4.04 23.05
N GLN A 101 1.82 -4.37 21.78
CA GLN A 101 3.15 -4.40 21.17
C GLN A 101 3.40 -3.15 20.33
N ILE A 102 4.50 -2.47 20.61
CA ILE A 102 4.96 -1.28 19.89
C ILE A 102 6.37 -1.53 19.35
N PRO A 103 6.52 -2.06 18.11
CA PRO A 103 7.81 -2.20 17.47
C PRO A 103 8.38 -0.83 17.06
N MET A 104 9.64 -0.58 17.41
CA MET A 104 10.36 0.67 17.12
C MET A 104 11.70 0.41 16.43
N PHE A 105 12.07 1.30 15.50
CA PHE A 105 13.38 1.29 14.87
C PHE A 105 13.80 2.71 14.45
N ASN A 106 14.69 3.32 15.25
CA ASN A 106 15.18 4.69 15.05
C ASN A 106 14.07 5.75 14.98
N GLU A 107 13.01 5.58 15.79
CA GLU A 107 11.77 6.37 15.73
C GLU A 107 11.82 7.63 16.62
N ARG A 108 12.81 8.50 16.37
CA ARG A 108 13.10 9.68 17.20
C ARG A 108 11.91 10.64 17.36
N GLU A 109 11.14 10.87 16.30
CA GLU A 109 10.14 11.93 16.28
C GLU A 109 8.78 11.52 16.84
N VAL A 110 8.51 10.21 16.92
CA VAL A 110 7.17 9.67 17.22
C VAL A 110 7.11 8.82 18.48
N TYR A 111 8.25 8.33 19.00
CA TYR A 111 8.27 7.39 20.14
C TYR A 111 7.46 7.87 21.35
N LYS A 112 7.62 9.14 21.75
CA LYS A 112 6.96 9.71 22.94
C LYS A 112 5.45 9.75 22.81
N ILE A 113 4.96 10.10 21.62
CA ILE A 113 3.54 10.23 21.35
C ILE A 113 2.90 8.84 21.25
N SER A 114 3.55 7.90 20.59
CA SER A 114 3.05 6.52 20.46
C SER A 114 3.02 5.78 21.80
N ILE A 115 4.11 5.83 22.59
CA ILE A 115 4.13 5.25 23.95
C ILE A 115 3.07 5.92 24.81
N GLY A 116 2.98 7.25 24.77
CA GLY A 116 1.97 7.98 25.53
C GLY A 116 0.53 7.60 25.18
N ALA A 117 0.23 7.40 23.89
CA ALA A 117 -1.10 6.99 23.44
C ALA A 117 -1.43 5.56 23.89
N ALA A 118 -0.46 4.62 23.83
CA ALA A 118 -0.65 3.27 24.33
C ALA A 118 -0.83 3.23 25.86
N CYS A 119 -0.05 4.01 26.61
CA CYS A 119 -0.19 4.17 28.06
C CYS A 119 -1.50 4.87 28.47
N GLY A 120 -2.13 5.62 27.56
CA GLY A 120 -3.40 6.30 27.78
C GLY A 120 -4.64 5.48 27.47
N LEU A 121 -4.50 4.19 27.10
CA LEU A 121 -5.63 3.31 26.84
C LEU A 121 -6.44 3.08 28.13
N SER A 122 -7.77 3.21 28.03
CA SER A 122 -8.71 2.96 29.12
C SER A 122 -8.91 1.46 29.31
N TRP A 123 -8.02 0.86 30.10
CA TRP A 123 -8.06 -0.55 30.50
C TRP A 123 -7.50 -0.70 31.93
N PRO A 124 -7.94 -1.69 32.72
CA PRO A 124 -7.37 -1.91 34.05
C PRO A 124 -5.85 -2.16 33.96
N ALA A 125 -5.07 -1.45 34.78
CA ALA A 125 -3.60 -1.45 34.70
C ALA A 125 -2.98 -2.82 35.01
N ASP A 126 -3.63 -3.63 35.85
CA ASP A 126 -3.27 -5.02 36.17
C ASP A 126 -3.63 -6.01 35.04
N ARG A 127 -4.49 -5.60 34.10
CA ARG A 127 -4.91 -6.37 32.91
C ARG A 127 -4.28 -5.89 31.61
N LEU A 128 -3.49 -4.83 31.65
CA LEU A 128 -2.80 -4.27 30.48
C LEU A 128 -1.29 -4.47 30.62
N VAL A 129 -0.63 -4.93 29.56
CA VAL A 129 0.83 -4.99 29.48
C VAL A 129 1.28 -4.23 28.23
N ILE A 130 2.10 -3.21 28.40
CA ILE A 130 2.70 -2.48 27.28
C ILE A 130 4.11 -3.01 27.04
N GLN A 131 4.39 -3.40 25.81
CA GLN A 131 5.66 -3.98 25.40
C GLN A 131 6.23 -3.16 24.24
N VAL A 132 7.26 -2.36 24.56
CA VAL A 132 8.03 -1.61 23.57
C VAL A 132 9.18 -2.50 23.09
N LEU A 133 9.19 -2.81 21.79
CA LEU A 133 10.16 -3.69 21.15
C LEU A 133 11.12 -2.84 20.32
N ASP A 134 12.28 -2.50 20.88
CA ASP A 134 13.20 -1.54 20.26
C ASP A 134 14.38 -2.25 19.56
N ASP A 135 14.35 -2.18 18.24
CA ASP A 135 15.40 -2.66 17.33
C ASP A 135 16.37 -1.57 16.89
N SER A 136 16.26 -0.36 17.43
CA SER A 136 17.07 0.80 17.03
C SER A 136 18.57 0.47 17.02
N THR A 137 19.31 1.17 16.17
CA THR A 137 20.78 1.06 16.12
C THR A 137 21.45 2.28 16.71
N ASP A 138 20.75 3.41 16.77
CA ASP A 138 21.24 4.64 17.39
C ASP A 138 21.15 4.55 18.92
N PRO A 139 22.27 4.59 19.66
CA PRO A 139 22.27 4.54 21.12
C PRO A 139 21.50 5.69 21.78
N VAL A 140 21.50 6.88 21.17
CA VAL A 140 20.79 8.05 21.71
C VAL A 140 19.29 7.81 21.65
N ILE A 141 18.79 7.28 20.52
CA ILE A 141 17.36 6.97 20.37
C ILE A 141 16.94 5.88 21.36
N LYS A 142 17.74 4.81 21.51
CA LYS A 142 17.48 3.77 22.52
C LYS A 142 17.32 4.35 23.91
N GLN A 143 18.26 5.20 24.32
CA GLN A 143 18.23 5.83 25.63
C GLN A 143 16.95 6.68 25.77
N MET A 144 16.57 7.44 24.74
CA MET A 144 15.33 8.25 24.77
C MET A 144 14.08 7.40 24.94
N VAL A 145 13.98 6.26 24.23
CA VAL A 145 12.85 5.32 24.31
C VAL A 145 12.79 4.65 25.69
N GLU A 146 13.94 4.19 26.19
CA GLU A 146 14.05 3.56 27.51
C GLU A 146 13.63 4.53 28.64
N GLN A 147 14.12 5.77 28.61
CA GLN A 147 13.76 6.79 29.60
C GLN A 147 12.27 7.13 29.59
N GLU A 148 11.64 7.14 28.41
CA GLU A 148 10.19 7.33 28.31
C GLU A 148 9.42 6.15 28.89
N CYS A 149 9.90 4.91 28.68
CA CYS A 149 9.31 3.72 29.30
C CYS A 149 9.42 3.79 30.83
N LEU A 150 10.59 4.14 31.37
CA LEU A 150 10.81 4.32 32.81
C LEU A 150 9.90 5.40 33.41
N ARG A 151 9.67 6.49 32.67
CA ARG A 151 8.77 7.59 33.07
C ARG A 151 7.31 7.15 33.17
N TRP A 152 6.86 6.22 32.33
CA TRP A 152 5.51 5.66 32.44
C TRP A 152 5.42 4.57 33.50
N ALA A 153 6.47 3.76 33.66
CA ALA A 153 6.56 2.77 34.72
C ALA A 153 6.48 3.42 36.11
N SER A 154 7.13 4.57 36.31
CA SER A 154 7.06 5.31 37.60
C SER A 154 5.66 5.87 37.92
N LYS A 155 4.76 5.90 36.95
CA LYS A 155 3.34 6.27 37.13
C LYS A 155 2.44 5.05 37.42
N GLY A 156 3.02 3.88 37.63
CA GLY A 156 2.27 2.64 37.88
C GLY A 156 1.71 1.96 36.62
N ILE A 157 2.13 2.39 35.42
CA ILE A 157 1.76 1.69 34.18
C ILE A 157 2.65 0.47 34.00
N ASN A 158 2.05 -0.68 33.70
CA ASN A 158 2.77 -1.91 33.40
C ASN A 158 3.36 -1.86 31.99
N ILE A 159 4.52 -1.22 31.86
CA ILE A 159 5.27 -1.06 30.62
C ILE A 159 6.63 -1.75 30.71
N THR A 160 7.01 -2.43 29.64
CA THR A 160 8.26 -3.16 29.51
C THR A 160 9.01 -2.70 28.27
N TYR A 161 10.27 -2.34 28.44
CA TYR A 161 11.21 -2.04 27.36
C TYR A 161 12.00 -3.31 27.03
N GLN A 162 12.02 -3.71 25.77
CA GLN A 162 12.64 -4.94 25.31
C GLN A 162 13.54 -4.66 24.12
N ILE A 163 14.79 -5.11 24.23
CA ILE A 163 15.77 -5.12 23.15
C ILE A 163 16.13 -6.57 22.81
N ARG A 164 16.69 -6.76 21.62
CA ARG A 164 17.28 -8.03 21.19
C ARG A 164 18.65 -7.81 20.56
N GLU A 165 19.48 -8.84 20.59
CA GLU A 165 20.86 -8.79 20.10
C GLU A 165 20.94 -8.66 18.58
N THR A 166 20.05 -9.37 17.86
CA THR A 166 20.05 -9.40 16.39
C THR A 166 18.73 -8.94 15.83
N ARG A 167 18.79 -8.20 14.72
CA ARG A 167 17.62 -7.69 13.98
C ARG A 167 17.08 -8.71 12.96
N GLY A 168 17.27 -10.00 13.21
CA GLY A 168 16.81 -11.07 12.33
C GLY A 168 15.30 -10.99 12.12
N GLY A 169 14.84 -11.02 10.87
CA GLY A 169 13.42 -10.97 10.54
C GLY A 169 12.72 -9.63 10.82
N TYR A 170 13.46 -8.54 11.09
CA TYR A 170 12.91 -7.19 11.26
C TYR A 170 11.72 -7.15 12.24
N LYS A 171 10.66 -6.42 11.92
CA LYS A 171 9.43 -6.31 12.73
C LYS A 171 8.85 -7.67 13.10
N ALA A 172 8.78 -8.62 12.17
CA ALA A 172 8.26 -9.97 12.43
C ALA A 172 9.04 -10.69 13.53
N GLY A 173 10.37 -10.60 13.49
CA GLY A 173 11.25 -11.18 14.50
C GLY A 173 11.09 -10.49 15.86
N ALA A 174 10.96 -9.16 15.88
CA ALA A 174 10.72 -8.42 17.12
C ALA A 174 9.41 -8.85 17.79
N LEU A 175 8.30 -8.87 17.03
CA LEU A 175 6.99 -9.32 17.52
C LEU A 175 7.03 -10.77 18.01
N LYS A 176 7.75 -11.66 17.29
CA LYS A 176 7.94 -13.07 17.66
C LYS A 176 8.67 -13.22 18.99
N GLU A 177 9.79 -12.54 19.19
CA GLU A 177 10.53 -12.61 20.46
C GLU A 177 9.73 -11.97 21.60
N GLY A 178 9.00 -10.88 21.30
CA GLY A 178 8.08 -10.26 22.26
C GLY A 178 7.04 -11.23 22.81
N LEU A 179 6.43 -12.05 21.95
CA LEU A 179 5.42 -13.03 22.35
C LEU A 179 5.96 -14.20 23.20
N LYS A 180 7.28 -14.44 23.22
CA LYS A 180 7.90 -15.51 24.01
C LYS A 180 8.13 -15.14 25.49
N ARG A 181 8.00 -13.86 25.84
CA ARG A 181 8.28 -13.37 27.20
C ARG A 181 7.31 -13.98 28.21
N SER A 182 7.79 -14.31 29.40
CA SER A 182 7.03 -15.04 30.43
C SER A 182 5.73 -14.34 30.82
N TYR A 183 5.75 -13.01 30.95
CA TYR A 183 4.58 -12.20 31.29
C TYR A 183 3.48 -12.20 30.21
N VAL A 184 3.80 -12.57 28.97
CA VAL A 184 2.83 -12.65 27.87
C VAL A 184 1.96 -13.91 27.96
N LYS A 185 2.40 -14.94 28.69
CA LYS A 185 1.68 -16.22 28.81
C LYS A 185 0.27 -16.06 29.41
N HIS A 186 0.04 -15.01 30.18
CA HIS A 186 -1.25 -14.71 30.79
C HIS A 186 -2.14 -13.81 29.93
N CYS A 187 -1.62 -13.28 28.81
CA CYS A 187 -2.39 -12.45 27.89
C CYS A 187 -3.23 -13.32 26.96
N GLU A 188 -4.47 -12.90 26.72
CA GLU A 188 -5.38 -13.56 25.78
C GLU A 188 -5.35 -12.90 24.41
N TYR A 189 -5.17 -11.57 24.42
CA TYR A 189 -5.19 -10.72 23.23
C TYR A 189 -3.92 -9.90 23.11
N VAL A 190 -3.53 -9.59 21.88
CA VAL A 190 -2.43 -8.68 21.57
C VAL A 190 -2.87 -7.62 20.56
N ALA A 191 -2.73 -6.35 20.91
CA ALA A 191 -2.87 -5.23 19.98
C ALA A 191 -1.49 -4.78 19.49
N ILE A 192 -1.38 -4.46 18.21
CA ILE A 192 -0.12 -4.07 17.59
C ILE A 192 -0.27 -2.65 17.07
N PHE A 193 0.65 -1.77 17.46
CA PHE A 193 0.70 -0.39 16.98
C PHE A 193 2.10 -0.06 16.50
N ASP A 194 2.23 0.34 15.23
CA ASP A 194 3.47 0.95 14.74
C ASP A 194 3.77 2.25 15.49
N ALA A 195 5.05 2.65 15.48
CA ALA A 195 5.55 3.77 16.29
C ALA A 195 4.93 5.14 15.94
N ASP A 196 4.22 5.29 14.82
CA ASP A 196 3.47 6.50 14.44
C ASP A 196 1.97 6.43 14.74
N PHE A 197 1.48 5.31 15.30
CA PHE A 197 0.06 5.10 15.58
C PHE A 197 -0.32 5.60 16.96
N ARG A 198 -1.45 6.32 17.02
CA ARG A 198 -1.97 6.97 18.23
C ARG A 198 -3.42 6.49 18.44
N PRO A 199 -3.65 5.37 19.16
CA PRO A 199 -4.99 4.91 19.48
C PRO A 199 -5.68 5.87 20.46
N GLU A 200 -7.01 5.98 20.34
CA GLU A 200 -7.83 6.71 21.30
C GLU A 200 -8.03 5.88 22.59
N PRO A 201 -8.29 6.52 23.75
CA PRO A 201 -8.40 5.81 25.03
C PRO A 201 -9.44 4.68 25.05
N ASP A 202 -10.54 4.82 24.31
CA ASP A 202 -11.64 3.85 24.23
C ASP A 202 -11.38 2.67 23.29
N TYR A 203 -10.22 2.62 22.62
CA TYR A 203 -9.92 1.65 21.56
C TYR A 203 -10.15 0.20 21.99
N LEU A 204 -9.60 -0.22 23.14
CA LEU A 204 -9.75 -1.59 23.64
C LEU A 204 -11.18 -1.91 24.06
N ARG A 205 -11.86 -0.97 24.74
CA ARG A 205 -13.26 -1.12 25.15
C ARG A 205 -14.20 -1.32 23.95
N ARG A 206 -13.83 -0.79 22.78
CA ARG A 206 -14.59 -0.99 21.53
C ARG A 206 -14.19 -2.24 20.76
N ALA A 207 -12.91 -2.60 20.74
CA ALA A 207 -12.40 -3.73 19.95
C ALA A 207 -12.55 -5.09 20.64
N ILE A 208 -12.20 -5.19 21.94
CA ILE A 208 -12.11 -6.46 22.68
C ILE A 208 -13.45 -7.19 22.80
N PRO A 209 -14.61 -6.54 23.02
CA PRO A 209 -15.87 -7.26 23.15
C PRO A 209 -16.21 -8.17 21.97
N PHE A 210 -15.84 -7.78 20.75
CA PHE A 210 -16.01 -8.62 19.56
C PHE A 210 -15.22 -9.94 19.66
N LEU A 211 -14.07 -9.94 20.32
CA LEU A 211 -13.26 -11.14 20.50
C LEU A 211 -13.77 -11.98 21.68
N VAL A 212 -14.14 -11.37 22.80
CA VAL A 212 -14.59 -12.10 23.99
C VAL A 212 -15.83 -12.94 23.69
N HIS A 213 -16.82 -12.34 23.05
CA HIS A 213 -18.13 -12.97 22.83
C HIS A 213 -18.22 -13.83 21.56
N ASN A 214 -17.14 -13.90 20.78
CA ASN A 214 -17.09 -14.67 19.53
C ASN A 214 -15.76 -15.43 19.43
N SER A 215 -15.80 -16.71 19.80
CA SER A 215 -14.62 -17.57 19.91
C SER A 215 -13.92 -17.90 18.59
N ASP A 216 -14.58 -17.70 17.44
CA ASP A 216 -14.07 -17.97 16.10
C ASP A 216 -13.43 -16.75 15.41
N ILE A 217 -13.48 -15.57 16.06
CA ILE A 217 -12.80 -14.37 15.59
C ILE A 217 -11.35 -14.37 16.10
N ALA A 218 -10.42 -14.21 15.16
CA ALA A 218 -8.99 -14.08 15.44
C ALA A 218 -8.50 -12.64 15.45
N LEU A 219 -9.10 -11.77 14.64
CA LEU A 219 -8.62 -10.41 14.40
C LEU A 219 -9.79 -9.43 14.35
N VAL A 220 -9.64 -8.34 15.09
CA VAL A 220 -10.43 -7.10 14.93
C VAL A 220 -9.49 -6.01 14.42
N GLN A 221 -9.78 -5.44 13.26
CA GLN A 221 -8.98 -4.37 12.63
C GLN A 221 -9.74 -3.05 12.66
N ALA A 222 -9.07 -2.02 13.16
CA ALA A 222 -9.54 -0.64 13.10
C ALA A 222 -9.09 0.06 11.82
N ARG A 223 -9.82 1.11 11.43
CA ARG A 223 -9.48 1.99 10.31
C ARG A 223 -8.31 2.90 10.66
N TRP A 224 -7.48 3.21 9.68
CA TRP A 224 -6.44 4.24 9.82
C TRP A 224 -7.00 5.62 9.50
N ARG A 225 -6.62 6.62 10.28
CA ARG A 225 -6.95 8.03 10.05
C ARG A 225 -5.67 8.84 9.96
N PHE A 226 -5.49 9.53 8.84
CA PHE A 226 -4.24 10.23 8.57
C PHE A 226 -4.26 11.64 9.16
N VAL A 227 -3.25 11.98 9.99
CA VAL A 227 -3.17 13.31 10.64
C VAL A 227 -2.57 14.40 9.76
N ASN A 228 -1.88 14.00 8.67
CA ASN A 228 -1.17 14.88 7.75
C ASN A 228 -1.67 14.76 6.30
N ALA A 229 -2.91 14.29 6.10
CA ALA A 229 -3.50 14.17 4.77
C ALA A 229 -3.51 15.51 4.01
N ASP A 230 -3.71 16.63 4.70
CA ASP A 230 -3.78 17.97 4.09
C ASP A 230 -2.42 18.68 4.01
N GLU A 231 -1.32 18.00 4.36
CA GLU A 231 0.03 18.59 4.37
C GLU A 231 0.52 19.00 2.98
N CYS A 232 0.32 18.15 1.96
CA CYS A 232 0.65 18.49 0.58
C CYS A 232 -0.16 17.65 -0.42
N LEU A 233 -0.04 17.97 -1.71
CA LEU A 233 -0.75 17.22 -2.76
C LEU A 233 -0.40 15.73 -2.75
N LEU A 234 0.84 15.38 -2.42
CA LEU A 234 1.29 13.98 -2.30
C LEU A 234 0.56 13.24 -1.16
N THR A 235 0.39 13.84 0.01
CA THR A 235 -0.34 13.19 1.12
C THR A 235 -1.84 13.11 0.86
N ARG A 236 -2.42 14.11 0.17
CA ARG A 236 -3.82 14.05 -0.30
C ARG A 236 -4.06 12.92 -1.31
N MET A 237 -3.15 12.74 -2.27
CA MET A 237 -3.22 11.64 -3.24
C MET A 237 -3.09 10.27 -2.56
N GLN A 238 -2.22 10.15 -1.56
CA GLN A 238 -2.06 8.92 -0.77
C GLN A 238 -3.32 8.57 0.01
N GLU A 239 -3.94 9.56 0.66
CA GLU A 239 -5.22 9.38 1.35
C GLU A 239 -6.28 8.84 0.39
N MET A 240 -6.44 9.45 -0.79
CA MET A 240 -7.41 8.98 -1.80
C MET A 240 -7.22 7.51 -2.16
N SER A 241 -5.97 7.06 -2.35
CA SER A 241 -5.68 5.66 -2.68
C SER A 241 -5.94 4.71 -1.51
N LEU A 242 -5.70 5.14 -0.26
CA LEU A 242 -5.85 4.31 0.94
C LEU A 242 -7.28 4.26 1.48
N ASP A 243 -8.05 5.34 1.34
CA ASP A 243 -9.43 5.40 1.83
C ASP A 243 -10.36 4.44 1.09
N TYR A 244 -10.13 4.19 -0.22
CA TYR A 244 -10.84 3.14 -0.93
C TYR A 244 -10.57 1.76 -0.32
N HIS A 245 -9.30 1.47 0.00
CA HIS A 245 -8.91 0.21 0.62
C HIS A 245 -9.66 -0.02 1.94
N PHE A 246 -9.74 1.01 2.79
CA PHE A 246 -10.43 0.93 4.08
C PHE A 246 -11.95 0.91 3.97
N THR A 247 -12.52 1.82 3.18
CA THR A 247 -13.98 2.02 3.11
C THR A 247 -14.68 0.94 2.29
N VAL A 248 -13.97 0.32 1.35
CA VAL A 248 -14.55 -0.68 0.43
C VAL A 248 -13.86 -2.03 0.60
N GLU A 249 -12.55 -2.14 0.37
CA GLU A 249 -11.91 -3.47 0.29
C GLU A 249 -11.94 -4.25 1.62
N GLN A 250 -11.66 -3.59 2.75
CA GLN A 250 -11.68 -4.23 4.07
C GLN A 250 -13.10 -4.52 4.56
N GLU A 251 -14.03 -3.57 4.37
CA GLU A 251 -15.45 -3.76 4.69
C GLU A 251 -16.04 -4.93 3.91
N VAL A 252 -15.88 -4.97 2.58
CA VAL A 252 -16.34 -6.07 1.73
C VAL A 252 -15.69 -7.38 2.15
N GLY A 253 -14.37 -7.41 2.35
CA GLY A 253 -13.67 -8.63 2.77
C GLY A 253 -14.13 -9.17 4.13
N SER A 254 -14.33 -8.30 5.11
CA SER A 254 -14.87 -8.66 6.43
C SER A 254 -16.31 -9.16 6.33
N ALA A 255 -17.10 -8.53 5.47
CA ALA A 255 -18.49 -8.86 5.27
C ALA A 255 -18.67 -10.23 4.62
N THR A 256 -18.21 -10.39 3.38
CA THR A 256 -18.57 -11.55 2.54
C THR A 256 -17.68 -12.77 2.77
N HIS A 257 -16.44 -12.56 3.23
CA HIS A 257 -15.45 -13.64 3.32
C HIS A 257 -14.90 -13.85 4.72
N ALA A 258 -15.27 -12.98 5.68
CA ALA A 258 -14.66 -12.90 7.00
C ALA A 258 -13.11 -12.92 6.91
N PHE A 259 -12.56 -12.29 5.87
CA PHE A 259 -11.13 -12.25 5.57
C PHE A 259 -10.75 -10.99 4.78
N PHE A 260 -9.71 -10.35 5.28
CA PHE A 260 -8.94 -9.29 4.63
C PHE A 260 -7.49 -9.41 5.11
N GLY A 261 -6.56 -8.75 4.42
CA GLY A 261 -5.16 -8.71 4.89
C GLY A 261 -5.05 -7.85 6.14
N PHE A 262 -4.40 -8.36 7.20
CA PHE A 262 -4.04 -7.53 8.34
C PHE A 262 -3.08 -6.42 7.87
N ASN A 263 -3.33 -5.18 8.29
CA ASN A 263 -2.54 -4.03 7.82
C ASN A 263 -1.21 -3.85 8.57
N GLY A 264 -0.88 -4.80 9.45
CA GLY A 264 0.34 -4.78 10.25
C GLY A 264 0.26 -3.97 11.54
N THR A 265 -0.79 -3.19 11.76
CA THR A 265 -0.99 -2.30 12.91
C THR A 265 -2.47 -1.96 13.08
N ALA A 266 -2.84 -1.38 14.22
CA ALA A 266 -4.20 -1.00 14.60
C ALA A 266 -5.19 -2.18 14.54
N GLY A 267 -4.70 -3.37 14.89
CA GLY A 267 -5.52 -4.57 15.02
C GLY A 267 -5.25 -5.30 16.33
N VAL A 268 -6.30 -5.92 16.86
CA VAL A 268 -6.26 -6.76 18.05
C VAL A 268 -6.41 -8.22 17.62
N TRP A 269 -5.42 -9.02 17.96
CA TRP A 269 -5.35 -10.44 17.67
C TRP A 269 -5.63 -11.27 18.92
N ARG A 270 -6.34 -12.39 18.73
CA ARG A 270 -6.34 -13.49 19.70
C ARG A 270 -4.98 -14.20 19.64
N ILE A 271 -4.27 -14.28 20.76
CA ILE A 271 -2.93 -14.89 20.81
C ILE A 271 -3.01 -16.39 20.43
N ALA A 272 -4.06 -17.09 20.84
CA ALA A 272 -4.28 -18.48 20.44
C ALA A 272 -4.34 -18.67 18.91
N ALA A 273 -4.95 -17.73 18.18
CA ALA A 273 -5.01 -17.78 16.72
C ALA A 273 -3.64 -17.53 16.07
N ILE A 274 -2.83 -16.63 16.64
CA ILE A 274 -1.44 -16.44 16.23
C ILE A 274 -0.65 -17.74 16.41
N ASN A 275 -0.79 -18.38 17.56
CA ASN A 275 -0.10 -19.63 17.88
C ASN A 275 -0.53 -20.78 16.97
N GLU A 276 -1.83 -20.98 16.72
CA GLU A 276 -2.34 -22.02 15.81
C GLU A 276 -1.88 -21.78 14.35
N ALA A 277 -1.76 -20.51 13.94
CA ALA A 277 -1.23 -20.17 12.63
C ALA A 277 0.29 -20.43 12.52
N GLY A 278 0.99 -20.69 13.63
CA GLY A 278 2.44 -20.92 13.69
C GLY A 278 3.28 -19.67 13.95
N GLY A 279 2.68 -18.64 14.56
CA GLY A 279 3.36 -17.40 14.96
C GLY A 279 3.67 -16.45 13.81
N TRP A 280 4.51 -15.45 14.10
CA TRP A 280 5.09 -14.54 13.10
C TRP A 280 6.16 -15.26 12.28
N LYS A 281 6.11 -15.08 10.96
CA LYS A 281 7.10 -15.59 10.00
C LYS A 281 7.70 -14.43 9.23
N ASP A 282 9.01 -14.48 9.03
CA ASP A 282 9.84 -13.47 8.38
C ASP A 282 10.25 -13.84 6.95
N ARG A 283 9.57 -14.82 6.35
CA ARG A 283 9.86 -15.32 4.99
C ARG A 283 9.65 -14.29 3.86
N THR A 284 8.98 -13.18 4.16
CA THR A 284 8.67 -12.05 3.27
C THR A 284 8.59 -10.75 4.07
N THR A 285 8.61 -9.59 3.40
CA THR A 285 8.48 -8.25 4.00
C THR A 285 7.05 -7.87 4.45
N VAL A 286 6.10 -8.81 4.35
CA VAL A 286 4.68 -8.67 4.71
C VAL A 286 4.26 -9.78 5.69
N GLU A 287 4.88 -9.80 6.86
CA GLU A 287 4.62 -10.77 7.92
C GLU A 287 3.16 -10.76 8.40
N ASP A 288 2.53 -9.59 8.30
CA ASP A 288 1.16 -9.29 8.65
C ASP A 288 0.16 -10.02 7.75
N MET A 289 0.33 -9.89 6.44
CA MET A 289 -0.48 -10.57 5.43
C MET A 289 -0.24 -12.08 5.47
N ASP A 290 1.00 -12.51 5.70
CA ASP A 290 1.36 -13.92 5.85
C ASP A 290 0.60 -14.58 7.02
N LEU A 291 0.61 -13.93 8.19
CA LEU A 291 -0.15 -14.39 9.36
C LEU A 291 -1.65 -14.39 9.09
N ALA A 292 -2.17 -13.33 8.46
CA ALA A 292 -3.59 -13.22 8.09
C ALA A 292 -4.04 -14.38 7.20
N VAL A 293 -3.29 -14.70 6.15
CA VAL A 293 -3.63 -15.82 5.26
C VAL A 293 -3.56 -17.14 6.01
N ARG A 294 -2.51 -17.39 6.80
CA ARG A 294 -2.38 -18.65 7.57
C ARG A 294 -3.50 -18.84 8.58
N ALA A 295 -3.85 -17.82 9.36
CA ALA A 295 -4.95 -17.88 10.31
C ALA A 295 -6.30 -18.12 9.58
N SER A 296 -6.52 -17.46 8.45
CA SER A 296 -7.70 -17.66 7.61
C SER A 296 -7.81 -19.08 7.04
N LEU A 297 -6.67 -19.68 6.64
CA LEU A 297 -6.55 -21.08 6.22
C LEU A 297 -6.75 -22.08 7.38
N ARG A 298 -6.65 -21.62 8.62
CA ARG A 298 -7.05 -22.35 9.83
C ARG A 298 -8.53 -22.16 10.17
N GLY A 299 -9.29 -21.43 9.36
CA GLY A 299 -10.74 -21.25 9.55
C GLY A 299 -11.11 -20.06 10.44
N TRP A 300 -10.14 -19.31 10.96
CA TRP A 300 -10.39 -18.10 11.74
C TRP A 300 -11.06 -17.01 10.90
N LYS A 301 -11.88 -16.18 11.58
CA LYS A 301 -12.61 -15.06 10.99
C LYS A 301 -12.04 -13.72 11.43
N PHE A 302 -12.10 -12.73 10.54
CA PHE A 302 -11.66 -11.36 10.81
C PHE A 302 -12.82 -10.36 10.72
N VAL A 303 -12.81 -9.39 11.63
CA VAL A 303 -13.79 -8.31 11.69
C VAL A 303 -13.10 -6.98 11.46
N TYR A 304 -13.64 -6.19 10.55
CA TYR A 304 -13.21 -4.83 10.32
C TYR A 304 -14.21 -3.86 10.95
N LEU A 305 -13.71 -2.86 11.67
CA LEU A 305 -14.51 -1.83 12.32
C LEU A 305 -14.17 -0.46 11.71
N GLY A 306 -14.88 -0.06 10.66
CA GLY A 306 -14.65 1.22 9.98
C GLY A 306 -14.87 2.47 10.86
N ASP A 307 -15.76 2.36 11.86
CA ASP A 307 -16.07 3.43 12.82
C ASP A 307 -15.04 3.55 13.95
N LEU A 308 -14.17 2.53 14.14
CA LEU A 308 -13.05 2.58 15.09
C LEU A 308 -11.81 3.05 14.34
N GLN A 309 -11.28 4.20 14.71
CA GLN A 309 -10.20 4.87 13.98
C GLN A 309 -8.95 5.02 14.85
N VAL A 310 -7.78 4.81 14.24
CA VAL A 310 -6.48 5.04 14.88
C VAL A 310 -5.69 6.03 14.05
N LYS A 311 -5.19 7.09 14.69
CA LYS A 311 -4.44 8.15 14.03
C LYS A 311 -3.06 7.65 13.58
N SER A 312 -2.63 8.00 12.38
CA SER A 312 -1.33 7.63 11.81
C SER A 312 -0.77 8.70 10.85
N GLU A 313 0.49 8.58 10.45
CA GLU A 313 1.17 9.51 9.55
C GLU A 313 1.40 8.91 8.15
N LEU A 314 1.12 9.70 7.12
CA LEU A 314 1.48 9.43 5.73
C LEU A 314 2.93 9.86 5.46
N PRO A 315 3.68 9.14 4.61
CA PRO A 315 4.97 9.60 4.11
C PRO A 315 4.87 10.96 3.39
N SER A 316 5.47 12.00 3.97
CA SER A 316 5.44 13.35 3.38
C SER A 316 6.46 13.54 2.25
N THR A 317 7.44 12.65 2.12
CA THR A 317 8.43 12.69 1.04
C THR A 317 8.20 11.60 0.00
N PHE A 318 8.45 11.92 -1.28
CA PHE A 318 8.28 10.96 -2.36
C PHE A 318 9.23 9.77 -2.23
N LYS A 319 10.45 9.98 -1.71
CA LYS A 319 11.42 8.90 -1.44
C LYS A 319 10.86 7.90 -0.43
N ALA A 320 10.33 8.38 0.71
CA ALA A 320 9.74 7.51 1.72
C ALA A 320 8.50 6.78 1.19
N PHE A 321 7.66 7.47 0.42
CA PHE A 321 6.49 6.87 -0.23
C PHE A 321 6.88 5.74 -1.19
N ARG A 322 7.89 5.93 -2.05
CA ARG A 322 8.36 4.88 -2.98
C ARG A 322 8.84 3.63 -2.25
N PHE A 323 9.59 3.78 -1.15
CA PHE A 323 10.04 2.61 -0.38
C PHE A 323 8.86 1.86 0.26
N GLN A 324 7.87 2.58 0.78
CA GLN A 324 6.65 1.98 1.30
C GLN A 324 5.91 1.21 0.19
N GLN A 325 5.67 1.84 -0.95
CA GLN A 325 4.95 1.24 -2.09
C GLN A 325 5.70 0.05 -2.68
N HIS A 326 7.04 0.10 -2.71
CA HIS A 326 7.86 -1.04 -3.10
C HIS A 326 7.61 -2.24 -2.19
N ARG A 327 7.68 -2.07 -0.85
CA ARG A 327 7.39 -3.15 0.11
C ARG A 327 5.98 -3.68 -0.05
N TRP A 328 4.99 -2.79 -0.19
CA TRP A 328 3.57 -3.14 -0.29
C TRP A 328 3.16 -3.77 -1.62
N SER A 329 3.99 -3.69 -2.66
CA SER A 329 3.73 -4.33 -3.96
C SER A 329 4.58 -5.60 -4.14
N CYS A 330 5.86 -5.54 -3.73
CA CYS A 330 6.79 -6.67 -3.79
C CYS A 330 6.42 -7.77 -2.80
N GLY A 331 6.15 -7.41 -1.55
CA GLY A 331 5.87 -8.34 -0.46
C GLY A 331 4.69 -9.27 -0.78
N PRO A 332 3.48 -8.75 -1.11
CA PRO A 332 2.33 -9.59 -1.42
C PRO A 332 2.53 -10.48 -2.65
N ALA A 333 3.29 -10.02 -3.65
CA ALA A 333 3.58 -10.79 -4.85
C ALA A 333 4.52 -11.98 -4.55
N ASN A 334 5.57 -11.74 -3.75
CA ASN A 334 6.45 -12.79 -3.25
C ASN A 334 5.69 -13.78 -2.35
N LEU A 335 4.83 -13.27 -1.47
CA LEU A 335 3.99 -14.08 -0.60
C LEU A 335 3.04 -14.97 -1.40
N PHE A 336 2.40 -14.44 -2.46
CA PHE A 336 1.54 -15.21 -3.34
C PHE A 336 2.28 -16.40 -3.94
N ARG A 337 3.48 -16.17 -4.52
CA ARG A 337 4.31 -17.24 -5.07
C ARG A 337 4.62 -18.32 -4.02
N LYS A 338 4.93 -17.93 -2.78
CA LYS A 338 5.28 -18.87 -1.70
C LYS A 338 4.07 -19.61 -1.13
N MET A 339 2.88 -19.02 -1.15
CA MET A 339 1.68 -19.56 -0.49
C MET A 339 0.65 -20.19 -1.43
N VAL A 340 0.70 -19.95 -2.74
CA VAL A 340 -0.35 -20.42 -3.67
C VAL A 340 -0.60 -21.93 -3.56
N MET A 341 0.46 -22.74 -3.48
CA MET A 341 0.34 -24.19 -3.34
C MET A 341 -0.18 -24.62 -1.95
N GLU A 342 0.19 -23.87 -0.90
CA GLU A 342 -0.32 -24.07 0.47
C GLU A 342 -1.84 -23.83 0.52
N ILE A 343 -2.31 -22.76 -0.14
CA ILE A 343 -3.74 -22.39 -0.22
C ILE A 343 -4.52 -23.44 -1.01
N VAL A 344 -4.02 -23.88 -2.17
CA VAL A 344 -4.69 -24.87 -3.02
C VAL A 344 -4.86 -26.21 -2.27
N ARG A 345 -3.79 -26.69 -1.64
CA ARG A 345 -3.76 -27.99 -0.93
C ARG A 345 -4.48 -28.00 0.42
N ASN A 346 -4.81 -26.84 0.99
CA ASN A 346 -5.46 -26.77 2.30
C ASN A 346 -6.85 -27.46 2.29
N LYS A 347 -7.10 -28.41 3.19
CA LYS A 347 -8.39 -29.14 3.24
C LYS A 347 -9.43 -28.53 4.20
N LYS A 348 -9.04 -27.58 5.05
CA LYS A 348 -9.88 -27.02 6.13
C LYS A 348 -10.82 -25.93 5.60
N VAL A 349 -10.40 -25.15 4.60
CA VAL A 349 -11.22 -24.07 4.03
C VAL A 349 -12.00 -24.51 2.77
N LYS A 350 -13.20 -23.95 2.62
CA LYS A 350 -14.07 -24.17 1.46
C LYS A 350 -13.42 -23.72 0.16
N PHE A 351 -13.75 -24.38 -0.95
CA PHE A 351 -13.24 -24.08 -2.29
C PHE A 351 -13.38 -22.59 -2.67
N TRP A 352 -14.55 -22.00 -2.48
CA TRP A 352 -14.80 -20.58 -2.80
C TRP A 352 -13.91 -19.60 -2.03
N LYS A 353 -13.54 -19.92 -0.78
CA LYS A 353 -12.62 -19.10 -0.01
C LYS A 353 -11.21 -19.16 -0.61
N LYS A 354 -10.78 -20.33 -1.12
CA LYS A 354 -9.50 -20.45 -1.83
C LYS A 354 -9.50 -19.66 -3.13
N VAL A 355 -10.58 -19.75 -3.91
CA VAL A 355 -10.74 -18.99 -5.15
C VAL A 355 -10.66 -17.49 -4.85
N TYR A 356 -11.40 -17.01 -3.84
CA TYR A 356 -11.34 -15.61 -3.42
C TYR A 356 -9.91 -15.17 -3.02
N VAL A 357 -9.21 -15.96 -2.20
CA VAL A 357 -7.86 -15.61 -1.75
C VAL A 357 -6.85 -15.60 -2.92
N ILE A 358 -6.91 -16.60 -3.80
CA ILE A 358 -5.98 -16.71 -4.94
C ILE A 358 -6.31 -15.68 -6.03
N TYR A 359 -7.54 -15.70 -6.53
CA TYR A 359 -7.96 -14.89 -7.67
C TYR A 359 -8.19 -13.44 -7.28
N SER A 360 -9.14 -13.15 -6.40
CA SER A 360 -9.51 -11.78 -6.07
C SER A 360 -8.46 -11.07 -5.22
N PHE A 361 -8.04 -11.68 -4.09
CA PHE A 361 -7.17 -11.03 -3.12
C PHE A 361 -5.71 -10.91 -3.59
N PHE A 362 -5.09 -11.99 -4.07
CA PHE A 362 -3.70 -11.94 -4.54
C PHE A 362 -3.59 -11.55 -6.02
N PHE A 363 -4.21 -12.31 -6.92
CA PHE A 363 -3.95 -12.15 -8.36
C PHE A 363 -4.50 -10.82 -8.90
N VAL A 364 -5.80 -10.57 -8.78
CA VAL A 364 -6.41 -9.35 -9.34
C VAL A 364 -5.93 -8.10 -8.60
N ARG A 365 -6.04 -8.08 -7.26
CA ARG A 365 -5.77 -6.87 -6.47
C ARG A 365 -4.28 -6.54 -6.27
N LYS A 366 -3.38 -7.54 -6.17
CA LYS A 366 -1.95 -7.29 -5.90
C LYS A 366 -1.03 -7.48 -7.10
N ILE A 367 -1.52 -8.10 -8.19
CA ILE A 367 -0.72 -8.30 -9.41
C ILE A 367 -1.35 -7.56 -10.59
N ILE A 368 -2.53 -7.98 -11.03
CA ILE A 368 -3.17 -7.44 -12.24
C ILE A 368 -3.40 -5.93 -12.13
N ALA A 369 -3.86 -5.43 -10.98
CA ALA A 369 -4.10 -4.01 -10.77
C ALA A 369 -2.86 -3.14 -11.05
N HIS A 370 -1.66 -3.61 -10.70
CA HIS A 370 -0.42 -2.89 -10.96
C HIS A 370 0.01 -3.06 -12.43
N MET A 371 0.00 -4.31 -12.93
CA MET A 371 0.41 -4.65 -14.29
C MET A 371 -0.42 -3.89 -15.34
N VAL A 372 -1.75 -3.93 -15.23
CA VAL A 372 -2.63 -3.32 -16.23
C VAL A 372 -2.49 -1.81 -16.25
N THR A 373 -2.42 -1.18 -15.06
CA THR A 373 -2.33 0.28 -14.97
C THR A 373 -1.05 0.78 -15.66
N PHE A 374 0.07 0.10 -15.44
CA PHE A 374 1.33 0.49 -16.08
C PHE A 374 1.41 0.07 -17.55
N PHE A 375 1.30 -1.23 -17.84
CA PHE A 375 1.52 -1.73 -19.19
C PHE A 375 0.47 -1.20 -20.16
N PHE A 376 -0.80 -1.12 -19.78
CA PHE A 376 -1.81 -0.68 -20.72
C PHE A 376 -1.70 0.82 -20.99
N TYR A 377 -1.68 1.67 -19.95
CA TYR A 377 -1.78 3.12 -20.12
C TYR A 377 -0.46 3.84 -20.35
N CYS A 378 0.68 3.27 -19.94
CA CYS A 378 2.00 3.88 -20.10
C CYS A 378 2.88 3.22 -21.18
N VAL A 379 2.50 2.05 -21.70
CA VAL A 379 3.31 1.31 -22.70
C VAL A 379 2.48 0.96 -23.95
N VAL A 380 1.48 0.09 -23.81
CA VAL A 380 0.70 -0.46 -24.93
C VAL A 380 -0.07 0.64 -25.66
N LEU A 381 -0.82 1.50 -24.96
CA LEU A 381 -1.58 2.57 -25.58
C LEU A 381 -0.67 3.55 -26.37
N PRO A 382 0.43 4.09 -25.80
CA PRO A 382 1.41 4.86 -26.57
C PRO A 382 2.00 4.12 -27.78
N LEU A 383 2.30 2.82 -27.67
CA LEU A 383 2.83 2.03 -28.79
C LEU A 383 1.79 1.84 -29.91
N THR A 384 0.51 1.67 -29.58
CA THR A 384 -0.56 1.54 -30.60
C THR A 384 -0.74 2.81 -31.42
N ILE A 385 -0.38 3.97 -30.87
CA ILE A 385 -0.39 5.24 -31.60
C ILE A 385 0.67 5.26 -32.70
N LEU A 386 1.83 4.62 -32.47
CA LEU A 386 2.91 4.50 -33.45
C LEU A 386 2.61 3.43 -34.53
N VAL A 387 1.61 2.57 -34.30
CA VAL A 387 1.26 1.43 -35.15
C VAL A 387 -0.25 1.45 -35.42
N PRO A 388 -0.72 2.31 -36.36
CA PRO A 388 -2.15 2.57 -36.58
C PRO A 388 -2.96 1.34 -37.04
N GLU A 389 -2.29 0.25 -37.45
CA GLU A 389 -2.90 -1.04 -37.80
C GLU A 389 -3.47 -1.80 -36.59
N VAL A 390 -3.14 -1.35 -35.37
CA VAL A 390 -3.62 -1.93 -34.11
C VAL A 390 -4.64 -1.01 -33.47
N TYR A 391 -5.89 -1.45 -33.47
CA TYR A 391 -7.00 -0.71 -32.88
C TYR A 391 -7.16 -1.03 -31.39
N VAL A 392 -7.27 0.00 -30.55
CA VAL A 392 -7.66 -0.11 -29.14
C VAL A 392 -9.11 0.39 -29.00
N PRO A 393 -10.03 -0.42 -28.46
CA PRO A 393 -11.41 -0.01 -28.31
C PRO A 393 -11.59 1.07 -27.23
N ILE A 394 -12.44 2.05 -27.53
CA ILE A 394 -12.73 3.20 -26.64
C ILE A 394 -13.24 2.76 -25.27
N TRP A 395 -14.04 1.69 -25.20
CA TRP A 395 -14.55 1.18 -23.92
C TRP A 395 -13.42 0.74 -22.98
N GLY A 396 -12.34 0.19 -23.54
CA GLY A 396 -11.18 -0.27 -22.77
C GLY A 396 -10.29 0.89 -22.35
N ALA A 397 -10.03 1.81 -23.28
CA ALA A 397 -9.13 2.95 -23.06
C ALA A 397 -9.74 4.07 -22.20
N VAL A 398 -11.06 4.26 -22.23
CA VAL A 398 -11.74 5.40 -21.60
C VAL A 398 -12.82 4.95 -20.60
N TYR A 399 -13.82 4.19 -21.03
CA TYR A 399 -14.99 3.92 -20.17
C TYR A 399 -14.64 3.11 -18.92
N ILE A 400 -13.91 2.00 -19.06
CA ILE A 400 -13.48 1.17 -17.93
C ILE A 400 -12.65 1.97 -16.91
N PRO A 401 -11.54 2.63 -17.28
CA PRO A 401 -10.75 3.38 -16.30
C PRO A 401 -11.52 4.53 -15.67
N SER A 402 -12.37 5.24 -16.42
CA SER A 402 -13.23 6.28 -15.86
C SER A 402 -14.17 5.73 -14.79
N ILE A 403 -14.85 4.60 -15.06
CA ILE A 403 -15.73 3.97 -14.07
C ILE A 403 -14.94 3.50 -12.85
N ILE A 404 -13.80 2.82 -13.04
CA ILE A 404 -12.95 2.39 -11.92
C ILE A 404 -12.51 3.58 -11.07
N THR A 405 -12.14 4.70 -11.71
CA THR A 405 -11.69 5.91 -11.01
C THR A 405 -12.83 6.53 -10.20
N ILE A 406 -14.03 6.61 -10.77
CA ILE A 406 -15.22 7.10 -10.08
C ILE A 406 -15.54 6.19 -8.87
N LEU A 407 -15.53 4.87 -9.06
CA LEU A 407 -15.74 3.91 -7.96
C LEU A 407 -14.69 4.08 -6.85
N ASN A 408 -13.43 4.32 -7.22
CA ASN A 408 -12.36 4.57 -6.24
C ASN A 408 -12.57 5.88 -5.47
N SER A 409 -13.09 6.93 -6.14
CA SER A 409 -13.30 8.26 -5.55
C SER A 409 -14.32 8.30 -4.41
N VAL A 410 -15.22 7.30 -4.34
CA VAL A 410 -16.25 7.19 -3.29
C VAL A 410 -15.63 7.12 -1.89
N GLY A 411 -14.39 6.60 -1.77
CA GLY A 411 -13.66 6.55 -0.49
C GLY A 411 -13.34 7.93 0.10
N THR A 412 -13.13 8.94 -0.74
CA THR A 412 -12.70 10.30 -0.32
C THR A 412 -13.42 11.40 -1.11
N PRO A 413 -14.74 11.61 -0.91
CA PRO A 413 -15.52 12.57 -1.70
C PRO A 413 -14.98 14.01 -1.64
N ARG A 414 -14.37 14.40 -0.50
CA ARG A 414 -13.76 15.72 -0.29
C ARG A 414 -12.66 16.06 -1.31
N SER A 415 -12.00 15.04 -1.87
CA SER A 415 -10.87 15.19 -2.80
C SER A 415 -11.25 14.83 -4.24
N ILE A 416 -12.54 14.78 -4.58
CA ILE A 416 -12.99 14.44 -5.94
C ILE A 416 -12.46 15.41 -7.02
N HIS A 417 -12.27 16.68 -6.67
CA HIS A 417 -11.67 17.69 -7.54
C HIS A 417 -10.20 17.39 -7.91
N LEU A 418 -9.54 16.48 -7.18
CA LEU A 418 -8.17 16.05 -7.45
C LEU A 418 -8.09 14.80 -8.33
N LEU A 419 -9.21 14.20 -8.75
CA LEU A 419 -9.19 12.95 -9.51
C LEU A 419 -8.31 13.02 -10.76
N PHE A 420 -8.37 14.15 -11.46
CA PHE A 420 -7.53 14.36 -12.65
C PHE A 420 -6.03 14.22 -12.33
N TYR A 421 -5.54 14.90 -11.29
CA TYR A 421 -4.14 14.79 -10.87
C TYR A 421 -3.82 13.41 -10.30
N TRP A 422 -4.77 12.80 -9.60
CA TRP A 422 -4.62 11.49 -9.01
C TRP A 422 -4.41 10.40 -10.07
N ILE A 423 -5.16 10.40 -11.19
CA ILE A 423 -4.96 9.45 -12.30
C ILE A 423 -3.54 9.56 -12.86
N LEU A 424 -3.09 10.79 -13.17
CA LEU A 424 -1.76 11.00 -13.74
C LEU A 424 -0.66 10.54 -12.78
N PHE A 425 -0.81 10.82 -11.48
CA PHE A 425 0.12 10.39 -10.45
C PHE A 425 0.10 8.87 -10.24
N GLU A 426 -1.08 8.24 -10.24
CA GLU A 426 -1.22 6.80 -10.13
C GLU A 426 -0.59 6.05 -11.31
N ASN A 427 -0.63 6.63 -12.52
CA ASN A 427 0.11 6.10 -13.68
C ASN A 427 1.63 6.16 -13.47
N VAL A 428 2.17 7.23 -12.86
CA VAL A 428 3.60 7.28 -12.48
C VAL A 428 3.91 6.24 -11.40
N MET A 429 3.06 6.13 -10.38
CA MET A 429 3.25 5.15 -9.31
C MET A 429 3.10 3.71 -9.78
N SER A 430 2.30 3.45 -10.82
CA SER A 430 2.12 2.13 -11.40
C SER A 430 3.42 1.55 -11.95
N LEU A 431 4.36 2.38 -12.43
CA LEU A 431 5.71 1.96 -12.82
C LEU A 431 6.45 1.36 -11.61
N HIS A 432 6.45 2.07 -10.49
CA HIS A 432 7.12 1.61 -9.26
C HIS A 432 6.49 0.35 -8.69
N ARG A 433 5.15 0.31 -8.64
CA ARG A 433 4.39 -0.85 -8.13
C ARG A 433 4.60 -2.06 -9.03
N THR A 434 4.53 -1.90 -10.35
CA THR A 434 4.77 -2.99 -11.32
C THR A 434 6.19 -3.55 -11.21
N LYS A 435 7.21 -2.67 -11.17
CA LYS A 435 8.59 -3.08 -10.96
C LYS A 435 8.75 -3.89 -9.67
N ALA A 436 8.17 -3.42 -8.57
CA ALA A 436 8.20 -4.10 -7.28
C ALA A 436 7.46 -5.45 -7.31
N THR A 437 6.29 -5.53 -7.96
CA THR A 437 5.54 -6.78 -8.13
C THR A 437 6.32 -7.81 -8.94
N LEU A 438 6.96 -7.42 -10.04
CA LEU A 438 7.83 -8.32 -10.82
C LEU A 438 9.01 -8.82 -9.98
N ILE A 439 9.68 -7.93 -9.24
CA ILE A 439 10.75 -8.28 -8.30
C ILE A 439 10.27 -9.31 -7.28
N GLY A 440 9.08 -9.13 -6.72
CA GLY A 440 8.49 -10.06 -5.76
C GLY A 440 8.13 -11.42 -6.37
N LEU A 441 7.51 -11.43 -7.56
CA LEU A 441 7.12 -12.66 -8.26
C LEU A 441 8.33 -13.51 -8.66
N PHE A 442 9.41 -12.88 -9.12
CA PHE A 442 10.61 -13.59 -9.55
C PHE A 442 11.67 -13.73 -8.45
N GLU A 443 11.41 -13.20 -7.25
CA GLU A 443 12.35 -13.14 -6.12
C GLU A 443 13.73 -12.60 -6.53
N ALA A 444 13.72 -11.56 -7.38
CA ALA A 444 14.93 -10.92 -7.86
C ALA A 444 15.48 -9.95 -6.81
N GLY A 445 16.81 -9.84 -6.68
CA GLY A 445 17.50 -8.78 -5.92
C GLY A 445 16.88 -8.41 -4.56
N ARG A 446 16.37 -7.18 -4.45
CA ARG A 446 15.87 -6.53 -3.20
C ARG A 446 14.50 -7.06 -2.71
N ALA A 447 14.09 -8.27 -3.08
CA ALA A 447 12.75 -8.79 -2.78
C ALA A 447 12.45 -8.90 -1.27
N ASN A 448 13.48 -9.17 -0.46
CA ASN A 448 13.36 -9.28 1.00
C ASN A 448 14.00 -8.10 1.75
N GLU A 449 14.43 -7.05 1.04
CA GLU A 449 15.06 -5.90 1.68
C GLU A 449 14.02 -5.01 2.35
N TRP A 450 14.20 -4.80 3.65
CA TRP A 450 13.36 -3.88 4.42
C TRP A 450 14.10 -2.56 4.63
N VAL A 451 13.56 -1.49 4.03
CA VAL A 451 14.01 -0.11 4.21
C VAL A 451 12.97 0.64 5.04
N VAL A 452 13.42 1.33 6.08
CA VAL A 452 12.56 2.15 6.96
C VAL A 452 11.87 3.22 6.13
N THR A 453 10.58 3.41 6.42
CA THR A 453 9.86 4.57 5.94
C THR A 453 10.01 5.68 6.98
N GLU A 454 10.88 6.64 6.71
CA GLU A 454 11.15 7.77 7.61
C GLU A 454 9.85 8.48 8.02
N LYS A 455 9.71 8.71 9.33
CA LYS A 455 8.59 9.41 9.96
C LYS A 455 9.05 10.79 10.40
N LEU A 456 8.16 11.77 10.31
CA LEU A 456 8.49 13.16 10.58
C LEU A 456 7.86 13.66 11.88
N GLY A 457 6.85 12.98 12.42
CA GLY A 457 6.21 13.36 13.67
C GLY A 457 5.54 14.73 13.59
N ASP A 458 5.25 15.31 14.76
CA ASP A 458 4.80 16.70 14.86
C ASP A 458 5.96 17.71 14.69
N ALA A 459 7.19 17.24 14.43
CA ALA A 459 8.39 18.07 14.30
C ALA A 459 8.27 19.10 13.16
N LEU A 460 7.48 18.82 12.13
CA LEU A 460 7.20 19.76 11.04
C LEU A 460 6.30 20.92 11.46
N LYS A 461 5.27 20.66 12.28
CA LYS A 461 4.43 21.72 12.86
C LYS A 461 5.23 22.57 13.83
N ASN A 462 6.08 21.94 14.63
CA ASN A 462 6.95 22.63 15.58
C ASN A 462 8.04 23.44 14.87
N LYS A 463 8.59 22.93 13.77
CA LYS A 463 9.58 23.65 12.94
C LYS A 463 8.94 24.80 12.17
N ALA A 464 7.76 24.61 11.59
CA ALA A 464 6.98 25.67 10.95
C ALA A 464 6.57 26.76 11.95
N ALA A 465 6.13 26.38 13.17
CA ALA A 465 5.81 27.32 14.24
C ALA A 465 7.07 28.06 14.75
N ALA A 466 8.20 27.37 14.88
CA ALA A 466 9.48 27.97 15.27
C ALA A 466 10.05 28.89 14.17
N ASP A 467 9.90 28.52 12.89
CA ASP A 467 10.33 29.32 11.75
C ASP A 467 9.40 30.53 11.56
N ALA A 468 8.09 30.39 11.77
CA ALA A 468 7.13 31.50 11.82
C ALA A 468 7.38 32.45 13.00
N ALA A 469 7.75 31.91 14.17
CA ALA A 469 8.16 32.72 15.33
C ALA A 469 9.49 33.45 15.07
N LYS A 470 10.46 32.81 14.40
CA LYS A 470 11.71 33.45 13.96
C LYS A 470 11.51 34.51 12.87
N LEU A 471 10.55 34.30 11.96
CA LEU A 471 10.14 35.28 10.94
C LEU A 471 9.46 36.51 11.55
N LYS A 472 8.72 36.36 12.65
CA LYS A 472 8.16 37.48 13.40
C LYS A 472 9.20 38.23 14.24
N ALA A 473 10.30 37.56 14.65
CA ALA A 473 11.34 38.16 15.48
C ALA A 473 12.49 38.84 14.71
N ASN A 474 12.66 38.57 13.40
CA ASN A 474 13.74 39.13 12.60
C ASN A 474 13.23 39.73 11.27
N ALA A 475 13.16 41.07 11.20
CA ALA A 475 12.91 41.83 9.98
C ALA A 475 14.15 41.89 9.04
N LYS A 476 14.78 40.74 8.78
CA LYS A 476 15.77 40.56 7.71
C LYS A 476 15.54 39.21 7.06
N VAL A 477 15.00 39.24 5.84
CA VAL A 477 14.76 38.08 4.97
C VAL A 477 16.02 37.21 4.90
N PRO A 478 16.02 35.99 5.46
CA PRO A 478 17.09 35.06 5.17
C PRO A 478 16.83 34.49 3.78
N LYS A 479 17.75 34.73 2.84
CA LYS A 479 17.82 33.96 1.59
C LYS A 479 17.88 32.48 1.96
N ILE A 480 16.79 31.75 1.70
CA ILE A 480 16.74 30.29 1.83
C ILE A 480 17.86 29.75 0.94
N ARG A 481 18.94 29.25 1.56
CA ARG A 481 20.01 28.54 0.87
C ARG A 481 19.43 27.24 0.32
N LEU A 482 18.90 27.30 -0.89
CA LEU A 482 18.46 26.15 -1.69
C LEU A 482 19.68 25.39 -2.24
N ARG A 483 20.64 25.03 -1.38
CA ARG A 483 21.79 24.21 -1.79
C ARG A 483 21.41 22.74 -1.58
N CYS A 484 20.43 22.27 -2.36
CA CYS A 484 20.10 20.85 -2.46
C CYS A 484 20.76 20.30 -3.72
N LYS A 485 21.59 19.27 -3.59
CA LYS A 485 22.20 18.58 -4.74
C LYS A 485 21.08 17.97 -5.59
N LEU A 486 20.80 18.59 -6.73
CA LEU A 486 19.75 18.16 -7.66
C LEU A 486 19.99 16.73 -8.17
N GLY A 487 21.26 16.31 -8.31
CA GLY A 487 21.66 15.01 -8.83
C GLY A 487 21.15 13.80 -8.04
N ASP A 488 21.06 13.89 -6.70
CA ASP A 488 20.61 12.76 -5.86
C ASP A 488 19.07 12.54 -5.91
N ARG A 489 18.35 13.44 -6.58
CA ARG A 489 16.87 13.43 -6.69
C ARG A 489 16.37 12.99 -8.06
N ILE A 490 17.25 12.86 -9.04
CA ILE A 490 16.88 12.51 -10.40
C ILE A 490 16.48 11.04 -10.46
N ASN A 491 15.27 10.78 -10.93
CA ASN A 491 14.77 9.45 -11.17
C ASN A 491 14.78 9.15 -12.67
N THR A 492 15.80 8.40 -13.10
CA THR A 492 16.11 8.18 -14.51
C THR A 492 15.05 7.37 -15.26
N LEU A 493 14.38 6.43 -14.59
CA LEU A 493 13.32 5.63 -15.20
C LEU A 493 12.11 6.50 -15.57
N GLU A 494 11.73 7.39 -14.67
CA GLU A 494 10.63 8.33 -14.87
C GLU A 494 10.95 9.33 -15.98
N LEU A 495 12.19 9.82 -16.05
CA LEU A 495 12.64 10.66 -17.17
C LEU A 495 12.66 9.92 -18.51
N GLY A 496 13.10 8.65 -18.52
CA GLY A 496 13.05 7.81 -19.72
C GLY A 496 11.63 7.62 -20.23
N PHE A 497 10.68 7.36 -19.33
CA PHE A 497 9.25 7.29 -19.67
C PHE A 497 8.69 8.64 -20.11
N ALA A 498 9.10 9.75 -19.50
CA ALA A 498 8.69 11.09 -19.94
C ALA A 498 9.11 11.34 -21.40
N ALA A 499 10.35 11.01 -21.76
CA ALA A 499 10.85 11.13 -23.13
C ALA A 499 10.11 10.22 -24.11
N PHE A 500 9.88 8.95 -23.74
CA PHE A 500 9.12 8.00 -24.55
C PHE A 500 7.69 8.50 -24.83
N LEU A 501 6.96 8.91 -23.80
CA LEU A 501 5.59 9.43 -23.93
C LEU A 501 5.54 10.74 -24.71
N PHE A 502 6.57 11.60 -24.56
CA PHE A 502 6.67 12.85 -25.30
C PHE A 502 6.81 12.59 -26.82
N LEU A 503 7.68 11.64 -27.20
CA LEU A 503 7.85 11.26 -28.61
C LEU A 503 6.56 10.69 -29.19
N CYS A 504 5.86 9.81 -28.45
CA CYS A 504 4.55 9.29 -28.86
C CYS A 504 3.51 10.41 -28.98
N GLY A 505 3.52 11.38 -28.05
CA GLY A 505 2.61 12.53 -28.06
C GLY A 505 2.85 13.46 -29.25
N CYS A 506 4.10 13.74 -29.60
CA CYS A 506 4.45 14.49 -30.80
C CYS A 506 4.00 13.77 -32.08
N TYR A 507 4.18 12.45 -32.13
CA TYR A 507 3.70 11.65 -33.26
C TYR A 507 2.17 11.73 -33.41
N ASP A 508 1.42 11.53 -32.33
CA ASP A 508 -0.06 11.62 -32.35
C ASP A 508 -0.55 13.04 -32.64
N PHE A 509 0.17 14.08 -32.23
CA PHE A 509 -0.18 15.46 -32.55
C PHE A 509 -0.12 15.74 -34.06
N VAL A 510 0.85 15.14 -34.76
CA VAL A 510 1.05 15.36 -36.20
C VAL A 510 0.21 14.40 -37.05
N HIS A 511 0.09 13.13 -36.62
CA HIS A 511 -0.49 12.05 -37.43
C HIS A 511 -1.74 11.40 -36.83
N GLY A 512 -2.05 11.70 -35.57
CA GLY A 512 -3.14 11.07 -34.82
C GLY A 512 -4.52 11.58 -35.21
N LYS A 513 -5.53 10.71 -35.04
CA LYS A 513 -6.94 11.02 -35.35
C LYS A 513 -7.81 11.18 -34.11
N ASN A 514 -7.36 10.69 -32.96
CA ASN A 514 -8.17 10.54 -31.74
C ASN A 514 -7.75 11.49 -30.60
N CYS A 515 -6.85 12.44 -30.89
CA CYS A 515 -6.33 13.43 -29.94
C CYS A 515 -5.76 12.83 -28.63
N TYR A 516 -5.17 11.63 -28.68
CA TYR A 516 -4.51 11.00 -27.52
C TYR A 516 -3.29 11.80 -27.03
N PHE A 517 -2.71 12.66 -27.88
CA PHE A 517 -1.61 13.55 -27.54
C PHE A 517 -1.90 14.41 -26.29
N VAL A 518 -3.16 14.77 -26.03
CA VAL A 518 -3.53 15.54 -24.82
C VAL A 518 -3.20 14.73 -23.58
N TYR A 519 -3.66 13.48 -23.53
CA TYR A 519 -3.36 12.56 -22.43
C TYR A 519 -1.85 12.29 -22.33
N LEU A 520 -1.18 12.04 -23.47
CA LEU A 520 0.25 11.73 -23.49
C LEU A 520 1.10 12.90 -22.98
N PHE A 521 0.83 14.14 -23.39
CA PHE A 521 1.56 15.30 -22.91
C PHE A 521 1.32 15.54 -21.42
N LEU A 522 0.09 15.41 -20.92
CA LEU A 522 -0.21 15.49 -19.49
C LEU A 522 0.53 14.42 -18.68
N GLN A 523 0.60 13.20 -19.21
CA GLN A 523 1.35 12.10 -18.59
C GLN A 523 2.86 12.36 -18.64
N THR A 524 3.40 12.87 -19.76
CA THR A 524 4.79 13.32 -19.89
C THR A 524 5.15 14.35 -18.81
N PHE A 525 4.33 15.39 -18.62
CA PHE A 525 4.57 16.39 -17.58
C PHE A 525 4.62 15.76 -16.18
N SER A 526 3.72 14.83 -15.89
CA SER A 526 3.66 14.15 -14.60
C SER A 526 4.90 13.28 -14.34
N PHE A 527 5.34 12.52 -15.35
CA PHE A 527 6.59 11.74 -15.28
C PHE A 527 7.82 12.65 -15.19
N LEU A 528 7.85 13.78 -15.90
CA LEU A 528 8.96 14.74 -15.87
C LEU A 528 9.10 15.40 -14.48
N ILE A 529 8.00 15.90 -13.91
CA ILE A 529 7.98 16.53 -12.57
C ILE A 529 8.46 15.54 -11.50
N THR A 530 8.04 14.28 -11.61
CA THR A 530 8.47 13.21 -10.70
C THR A 530 9.92 12.81 -10.95
N GLY A 531 10.35 12.77 -12.22
CA GLY A 531 11.70 12.41 -12.66
C GLY A 531 12.76 13.42 -12.26
N ILE A 532 12.46 14.73 -12.29
CA ILE A 532 13.35 15.79 -11.78
C ILE A 532 13.36 15.81 -10.23
N GLY A 533 12.43 15.09 -9.61
CA GLY A 533 12.36 14.92 -8.17
C GLY A 533 11.77 16.13 -7.46
N TYR A 534 10.76 16.78 -8.05
CA TYR A 534 10.07 17.94 -7.45
C TYR A 534 8.95 17.53 -6.47
N VAL A 535 8.40 16.33 -6.61
CA VAL A 535 7.30 15.80 -5.77
C VAL A 535 7.77 15.52 -4.33
N GLY A 536 7.02 16.00 -3.33
CA GLY A 536 7.29 15.72 -1.91
C GLY A 536 8.64 16.26 -1.41
N THR A 537 9.07 17.42 -1.93
CA THR A 537 10.36 18.06 -1.59
C THR A 537 10.27 19.22 -0.60
N ILE A 538 9.11 19.88 -0.56
CA ILE A 538 8.83 21.04 0.29
C ILE A 538 7.54 20.71 1.02
N ILE A 539 7.61 20.72 2.34
CA ILE A 539 6.45 20.62 3.21
C ILE A 539 5.99 22.06 3.42
N PRO A 540 4.82 22.46 2.91
CA PRO A 540 4.31 23.80 3.14
C PRO A 540 4.15 24.02 4.64
N SER A 541 4.71 25.12 5.14
CA SER A 541 4.37 25.65 6.45
C SER A 541 3.00 26.30 6.34
N SER A 542 1.93 25.52 6.47
CA SER A 542 0.56 26.04 6.52
C SER A 542 -0.20 25.42 7.66
#